data_AF-A0A699UNL6-F1
#
_entry.id   AF-A0A699UNL6-F1
#
_cell.length_a   1.000
_cell.length_b   1.000
_cell.length_c   1.000
_cell.angle_alpha   90.00
_cell.angle_beta   90.00
_cell.angle_gamma   90.00
#
_symmetry.space_group_name_H-M   'P 1'
#
loop_
_entity.id
_entity.type
_entity.pdbx_description
1 polymer ?
#
loop_
_entity_poly.entity_id
_entity_poly.type
_entity_poly.pdbx_seq_one_letter_code
_entity_poly.pdbx_strand_id
1 'polypeptide(L)' 'MEEMDIKWNMALLSMMADRFWKKTWKKISIQGSDMAGFDKSKVECFNFHKMGHFAKECRASRSQDRGRRDNYRQ' A
#
# COMPACT_ATOMS: atom_id res chain seq x y z
N MET A 1 8.92 -6.47 2.67
CA MET A 1 7.86 -7.43 3.05
C MET A 1 6.55 -7.03 2.39
N GLU A 2 6.13 -5.78 2.55
CA GLU A 2 4.89 -5.21 1.99
C GLU A 2 4.61 -5.53 0.50
N GLU A 3 5.60 -5.41 -0.39
CA GLU A 3 5.37 -5.62 -1.82
C GLU A 3 5.02 -7.08 -2.16
N MET A 4 5.59 -8.05 -1.43
CA MET A 4 5.32 -9.47 -1.67
C MET A 4 3.91 -9.82 -1.21
N ASP A 5 3.52 -9.35 -0.03
CA ASP A 5 2.18 -9.57 0.54
C ASP A 5 1.10 -8.91 -0.33
N ILE A 6 1.38 -7.71 -0.86
CA ILE A 6 0.49 -7.03 -1.80
C ILE A 6 0.33 -7.84 -3.09
N LYS A 7 1.43 -8.36 -3.68
CA LYS A 7 1.36 -9.18 -4.89
C LYS A 7 0.55 -10.45 -4.68
N TRP A 8 0.74 -11.13 -3.55
CA TRP A 8 -0.04 -12.33 -3.19
C TRP A 8 -1.52 -12.02 -3.02
N ASN A 9 -1.86 -10.93 -2.32
CA ASN A 9 -3.24 -10.50 -2.15
C ASN A 9 -3.91 -10.14 -3.49
N MET A 10 -3.21 -9.45 -4.39
CA MET A 10 -3.72 -9.11 -5.72
C MET A 10 -3.94 -10.34 -6.61
N ALA A 11 -3.04 -11.33 -6.53
CA ALA A 11 -3.20 -12.60 -7.23
C ALA A 11 -4.45 -13.36 -6.72
N LEU A 12 -4.65 -13.42 -5.40
CA LEU A 12 -5.82 -14.05 -4.79
C LEU A 12 -7.13 -13.37 -5.22
N LEU A 13 -7.19 -12.04 -5.19
CA LEU A 13 -8.34 -11.27 -5.64
C LEU A 13 -8.65 -11.52 -7.12
N SER A 14 -7.63 -11.61 -7.96
CA SER A 14 -7.78 -11.90 -9.40
C SER A 14 -8.37 -13.29 -9.64
N MET A 15 -7.92 -14.30 -8.90
CA MET A 15 -8.47 -15.66 -8.97
C MET A 15 -9.95 -15.71 -8.55
N MET A 16 -10.33 -14.94 -7.52
CA MET A 16 -11.72 -14.86 -7.07
C MET A 16 -12.61 -14.15 -8.10
N ALA A 17 -12.13 -13.06 -8.70
CA ALA A 17 -12.84 -12.33 -9.74
C ALA A 17 -13.08 -13.19 -10.99
N ASP A 18 -12.08 -13.99 -11.42
CA ASP A 18 -12.24 -14.93 -12.53
C ASP A 18 -13.28 -16.01 -12.22
N ARG A 19 -13.24 -16.60 -11.02
CA ARG A 19 -14.24 -17.58 -10.58
C ARG A 19 -15.66 -16.98 -10.56
N PHE A 20 -15.79 -15.73 -10.12
CA PHE A 20 -17.07 -15.02 -10.11
C PHE A 20 -17.58 -14.75 -11.53
N TRP A 21 -16.71 -14.28 -12.42
CA TRP A 21 -17.03 -14.07 -13.83
C TRP A 21 -17.53 -15.36 -14.48
N LYS A 22 -16.82 -16.48 -14.30
CA LYS A 22 -17.21 -17.78 -14.86
C LYS A 22 -18.58 -18.27 -14.36
N LYS A 23 -18.97 -17.92 -13.14
CA LYS A 23 -20.26 -18.32 -12.55
C LYS A 23 -21.43 -17.42 -12.97
N THR A 24 -21.19 -16.11 -13.08
CA THR A 24 -22.26 -15.11 -13.20
C THR A 24 -22.28 -14.38 -14.53
N TRP A 25 -21.21 -14.51 -15.31
CA TRP A 25 -20.95 -13.75 -16.54
C TRP A 25 -21.03 -12.22 -16.32
N LYS A 26 -20.69 -11.76 -15.11
CA LYS A 26 -20.66 -10.33 -14.73
C LYS A 26 -19.25 -9.89 -14.39
N LYS A 27 -18.74 -8.88 -15.11
CA LYS A 27 -17.34 -8.45 -15.01
C LYS A 27 -17.21 -7.48 -13.85
N ILE A 28 -16.32 -7.79 -12.90
CA ILE A 28 -15.95 -6.86 -11.83
C ILE A 28 -14.73 -6.06 -12.31
N SER A 29 -14.83 -4.74 -12.26
CA SER A 29 -13.77 -3.80 -12.57
C SER A 29 -13.33 -3.14 -11.27
N ILE A 30 -12.03 -3.18 -10.96
CA ILE A 30 -11.43 -2.44 -9.86
C ILE A 30 -10.46 -1.44 -10.50
N GLN A 31 -10.75 -0.14 -10.46
CA GLN A 31 -9.79 0.86 -10.94
C GLN A 31 -8.71 1.09 -9.88
N GLY A 32 -7.50 1.47 -10.31
CA GLY A 32 -6.40 1.80 -9.38
C GLY A 32 -6.69 2.99 -8.46
N SER A 33 -7.68 3.82 -8.81
CA SER A 33 -8.24 4.90 -7.98
C SER A 33 -9.28 4.43 -6.97
N ASP A 34 -9.88 3.25 -7.16
CA ASP A 34 -10.95 2.69 -6.34
C ASP A 34 -10.42 2.02 -5.06
N MET A 35 -9.33 2.55 -4.49
CA MET A 35 -8.91 2.28 -3.11
C MET A 35 -9.88 2.93 -2.09
N ALA A 36 -11.18 2.91 -2.38
CA ALA A 36 -12.22 3.40 -1.49
C ALA A 36 -12.19 2.54 -0.21
N GLY A 37 -11.53 3.05 0.82
CA GLY A 37 -11.41 2.39 2.13
C GLY A 37 -9.99 2.09 2.61
N PHE A 38 -8.94 2.34 1.81
CA PHE A 38 -7.58 2.19 2.32
C PHE A 38 -7.15 3.44 3.10
N ASP A 39 -7.19 3.34 4.43
CA ASP A 39 -6.77 4.39 5.34
C ASP A 39 -5.23 4.52 5.35
N LYS A 40 -4.73 5.41 4.49
CA LYS A 40 -3.29 5.69 4.38
C LYS A 40 -2.68 6.18 5.69
N SER A 41 -3.45 6.81 6.59
CA SER A 41 -2.92 7.37 7.83
C SER A 41 -2.32 6.32 8.77
N LYS A 42 -2.66 5.04 8.55
CA LYS A 42 -2.12 3.89 9.29
C LYS A 42 -0.88 3.25 8.66
N VAL A 43 -0.46 3.71 7.48
CA VAL A 43 0.73 3.20 6.79
C VAL A 43 1.92 4.07 7.13
N GLU A 44 3.00 3.47 7.61
CA GLU A 44 4.27 4.14 7.85
C GLU A 44 5.24 3.92 6.68
N CYS A 45 5.82 5.01 6.18
CA CYS A 45 6.87 4.93 5.17
C CYS A 45 8.18 4.44 5.81
N PHE A 46 8.67 3.25 5.44
CA PHE A 46 9.93 2.72 5.97
C PHE A 46 11.15 3.65 5.79
N ASN A 47 11.22 4.42 4.70
CA ASN A 47 12.37 5.28 4.40
C ASN A 47 12.40 6.59 5.21
N PHE A 48 11.23 7.13 5.55
CA PHE A 48 11.09 8.44 6.23
C PHE A 48 10.47 8.34 7.64
N HIS A 49 9.96 7.17 8.02
CA HIS A 49 9.20 6.94 9.25
C HIS A 49 8.03 7.93 9.42
N LYS A 50 7.39 8.30 8.30
CA LYS A 50 6.22 9.19 8.28
C LYS A 50 4.96 8.38 7.94
N MET A 51 3.92 8.55 8.75
CA MET A 51 2.59 8.01 8.48
C MET A 51 1.96 8.65 7.23
N GLY A 52 1.07 7.94 6.55
CA GLY A 52 0.34 8.47 5.40
C GLY A 52 1.05 8.31 4.05
N HIS A 53 2.29 7.81 4.02
CA HIS A 53 3.12 7.81 2.82
C HIS A 53 3.61 6.42 2.44
N PHE A 54 3.51 6.09 1.16
CA PHE A 54 4.16 4.87 0.64
C PHE A 54 5.64 5.12 0.36
N ALA A 55 6.47 4.08 0.47
CA ALA A 55 7.90 4.15 0.14
C ALA A 55 8.18 4.63 -1.30
N LYS A 56 7.26 4.42 -2.25
CA LYS A 56 7.39 4.94 -3.62
C LYS A 56 7.13 6.45 -3.76
N GLU A 57 6.39 7.03 -2.82
CA GLU A 57 6.07 8.46 -2.78
C GLU A 57 7.17 9.27 -2.07
N CYS A 58 8.08 8.55 -1.39
CA CYS A 58 9.28 9.07 -0.76
C CYS A 58 10.28 9.57 -1.82
N ARG A 59 10.02 10.75 -2.39
CA ARG A 59 11.05 11.51 -3.11
C ARG A 59 11.97 12.08 -2.04
N ALA A 60 13.20 11.54 -1.95
CA ALA A 60 14.23 12.00 -1.01
C ALA A 60 14.22 13.53 -0.89
N SER A 61 13.68 14.08 0.21
CA SER A 61 13.88 15.49 0.51
C SER A 61 15.34 15.62 0.84
N ARG A 62 16.16 16.01 -0.15
CA ARG A 62 17.51 16.49 0.11
C ARG A 62 17.37 17.60 1.19
N SER A 63 17.85 17.32 2.39
CA SER A 63 18.42 18.27 3.37
C SER A 63 17.65 18.83 4.58
N GLN A 64 16.39 18.51 4.90
CA GLN A 64 15.67 19.30 5.95
C GLN A 64 15.23 18.63 7.26
N ASP A 65 15.62 17.39 7.58
CA ASP A 65 15.25 16.79 8.88
C ASP A 65 16.42 16.10 9.59
N ARG A 66 17.44 16.89 9.96
CA ARG A 66 18.46 16.50 10.94
C ARG A 66 17.99 16.77 12.37
N GLY A 67 16.72 16.51 12.67
CA GLY A 67 16.06 17.13 13.82
C GLY A 67 15.32 16.20 14.79
N ARG A 68 15.42 14.86 14.72
CA ARG A 68 14.78 14.03 15.76
C ARG A 68 15.24 12.57 15.83
N ARG A 69 16.55 12.33 15.74
CA ARG A 69 17.12 10.99 15.91
C ARG A 69 17.43 10.70 17.38
N ASP A 70 16.42 10.67 18.25
CA ASP A 70 16.55 10.10 19.60
C ASP A 70 15.16 9.62 20.06
N ASN A 71 15.13 8.48 20.75
CA ASN A 71 13.98 7.83 21.43
C ASN A 71 13.38 6.56 20.80
N TYR A 72 14.19 5.59 20.35
CA TYR A 72 13.76 4.19 20.23
C TYR A 72 14.85 3.19 20.69
N ARG A 73 15.50 3.49 21.82
CA ARG A 73 16.24 2.49 22.61
C ARG A 73 15.65 2.46 24.01
N GLN A 74 14.58 1.68 24.18
CA GLN A 74 14.22 0.97 25.41
C GLN A 74 13.62 -0.37 24.99
#